data_AF-W9JG28-F1
#
_entry.id   AF-W9JG28-F1
#
_cell.length_a   1.000
_cell.length_b   1.000
_cell.length_c   1.000
_cell.angle_alpha   90.00
_cell.angle_beta   90.00
_cell.angle_gamma   90.00
#
_symmetry.space_group_name_H-M   'P 1'
#
loop_
_entity.id
_entity.type
_entity.pdbx_description
1 polymer ?
#
loop_
_entity_poly.entity_id
_entity_poly.type
_entity_poly.pdbx_seq_one_letter_code
_entity_poly.pdbx_strand_id
1 'polypeptide(L)'
;MHYIVSLVIQLHRSEQGCYCVRPVEDDESSYASGDESDEESDSEQDTHIGEEDNPMQDESEFGLLSGPWLELSEALFQLSMMFWTYRDPAGDMSSSTIIYYTAVMGIQRRSMSYHSAHNSTPGLAALMWIGRALFLEYALPLYRYSTLAYHWPSRDQYSSQPERLEAIRQKYLMRGCYTPFGELIELKAFAKSIVRQEDMPGNLSWAPDGGSTYH
;
A
#
# COMPACT_ATOMS: atom_id res chain seq x y z
N MET A 1 4.10 11.45 2.38
CA MET A 1 3.41 11.26 1.07
C MET A 1 4.24 10.51 0.01
N HIS A 2 5.55 10.78 -0.13
CA HIS A 2 6.42 10.10 -1.11
C HIS A 2 6.48 8.57 -0.96
N TYR A 3 6.53 8.05 0.27
CA TYR A 3 6.50 6.61 0.53
C TYR A 3 5.17 5.94 0.19
N ILE A 4 4.03 6.62 0.38
CA ILE A 4 2.70 6.04 0.11
C ILE A 4 2.47 5.96 -1.40
N VAL A 5 2.83 7.02 -2.14
CA VAL A 5 2.78 7.01 -3.61
C VAL A 5 3.78 6.00 -4.18
N SER A 6 4.98 5.88 -3.59
CA SER A 6 5.97 4.86 -3.97
C SER A 6 5.49 3.42 -3.69
N LEU A 7 4.86 3.15 -2.55
CA LEU A 7 4.34 1.80 -2.27
C LEU A 7 3.21 1.43 -3.22
N VAL A 8 2.32 2.38 -3.55
CA VAL A 8 1.24 2.16 -4.52
C VAL A 8 1.77 1.94 -5.93
N ILE A 9 2.81 2.68 -6.35
CA ILE A 9 3.45 2.48 -7.66
C ILE A 9 4.25 1.17 -7.71
N GLN A 10 4.96 0.79 -6.64
CA GLN A 10 5.70 -0.46 -6.57
C GLN A 10 4.77 -1.69 -6.49
N LEU A 11 3.65 -1.61 -5.77
CA LEU A 11 2.64 -2.66 -5.75
C LEU A 11 1.95 -2.81 -7.12
N HIS A 12 1.64 -1.69 -7.80
CA HIS A 12 1.06 -1.75 -9.14
C HIS A 12 2.03 -2.31 -10.19
N ARG A 13 3.33 -2.07 -10.05
CA ARG A 13 4.38 -2.64 -10.91
C ARG A 13 4.62 -4.13 -10.64
N SER A 14 4.48 -4.57 -9.38
CA SER A 14 4.54 -5.98 -8.98
C SER A 14 3.42 -6.82 -9.60
N GLU A 15 2.23 -6.25 -9.80
CA GLU A 15 1.08 -6.97 -10.39
C GLU A 15 1.13 -7.05 -11.93
N GLN A 16 1.95 -6.23 -12.58
CA GLN A 16 2.11 -6.24 -14.05
C GLN A 16 3.34 -7.03 -14.54
N GLY A 17 4.18 -7.55 -13.62
CA GLY A 17 5.44 -8.21 -13.95
C GLY A 17 5.37 -9.71 -14.26
N CYS A 18 4.20 -10.35 -14.19
CA CYS A 18 4.10 -11.82 -14.32
C CYS A 18 3.08 -12.27 -15.37
N TYR A 19 3.36 -11.96 -16.64
CA TYR A 19 2.87 -12.74 -17.78
C TYR A 19 3.96 -12.80 -18.84
N CYS A 20 4.98 -13.64 -18.62
CA CYS A 20 5.86 -14.10 -19.69
C CYS A 20 5.54 -15.56 -19.97
N VAL A 21 4.59 -15.78 -20.89
CA VAL A 21 4.44 -17.05 -21.59
C VAL A 21 5.69 -17.22 -22.46
N ARG A 22 6.50 -18.24 -22.21
CA ARG A 22 7.50 -18.72 -23.16
C ARG A 22 7.04 -20.09 -23.69
N PRO A 23 7.03 -20.29 -25.02
CA PRO A 23 6.72 -21.59 -25.60
C PRO A 23 7.89 -22.56 -25.37
N VAL A 24 7.53 -23.83 -25.21
CA VAL A 24 8.42 -24.98 -25.06
C VAL A 24 9.06 -25.28 -26.40
N GLU A 25 10.39 -25.30 -26.46
CA GLU A 25 11.15 -26.03 -27.47
C GLU A 25 12.22 -26.86 -26.74
N ASP A 26 12.16 -28.17 -26.96
CA ASP A 26 13.10 -29.19 -26.48
C ASP A 26 14.44 -29.09 -27.23
N ASP A 27 15.58 -29.19 -26.54
CA ASP A 27 16.62 -30.21 -26.84
C ASP A 27 17.84 -30.16 -25.88
N GLU A 28 18.18 -31.36 -25.40
CA GLU A 28 19.50 -31.96 -25.16
C GLU A 28 20.62 -31.37 -24.24
N SER A 29 20.92 -32.20 -23.23
CA SER A 29 22.19 -32.58 -22.59
C SER A 29 23.43 -31.65 -22.57
N SER A 30 24.02 -31.48 -21.37
CA SER A 30 25.21 -32.23 -20.92
C SER A 30 25.89 -31.61 -19.68
N TYR A 31 26.53 -32.51 -18.96
CA TYR A 31 27.30 -32.48 -17.72
C TYR A 31 28.67 -31.78 -17.89
N ALA A 32 29.16 -31.15 -16.83
CA ALA A 32 30.46 -31.45 -16.17
C ALA A 32 31.08 -30.25 -15.45
N SER A 33 31.72 -30.59 -14.33
CA SER A 33 32.47 -29.80 -13.35
C SER A 33 33.82 -29.25 -13.86
N GLY A 34 34.43 -28.36 -13.07
CA GLY A 34 35.86 -27.96 -13.11
C GLY A 34 36.02 -26.61 -12.42
N ASP A 35 36.40 -26.53 -11.14
CA ASP A 35 37.71 -26.75 -10.50
C ASP A 35 38.69 -25.58 -10.68
N GLU A 36 39.25 -25.21 -9.54
CA GLU A 36 40.00 -24.02 -9.13
C GLU A 36 41.41 -23.99 -9.77
N SER A 37 42.02 -22.81 -9.91
CA SER A 37 43.48 -22.66 -9.97
C SER A 37 43.91 -21.21 -9.67
N ASP A 38 44.53 -21.05 -8.51
CA ASP A 38 45.31 -19.88 -8.06
C ASP A 38 46.67 -19.84 -8.77
N GLU A 39 47.08 -18.67 -9.27
CA GLU A 39 48.50 -18.35 -9.48
C GLU A 39 48.82 -16.91 -9.05
N GLU A 40 49.63 -16.83 -8.00
CA GLU A 40 50.30 -15.65 -7.43
C GLU A 40 51.42 -15.15 -8.37
N SER A 41 51.56 -13.83 -8.51
CA SER A 41 52.82 -13.24 -8.99
C SER A 41 53.03 -11.84 -8.41
N ASP A 42 53.91 -11.79 -7.42
CA ASP A 42 54.45 -10.59 -6.77
C ASP A 42 55.26 -9.72 -7.74
N SER A 43 55.03 -8.40 -7.67
CA SER A 43 56.11 -7.43 -7.85
C SER A 43 55.81 -6.15 -7.06
N GLU A 44 56.55 -5.98 -5.97
CA GLU A 44 56.59 -4.77 -5.16
C GLU A 44 57.33 -3.65 -5.92
N GLN A 45 56.74 -2.45 -6.01
CA GLN A 45 57.51 -1.24 -5.70
C GLN A 45 56.60 -0.06 -5.29
N ASP A 46 56.91 0.41 -4.09
CA ASP A 46 56.33 1.45 -3.25
C ASP A 46 56.43 2.87 -3.84
N THR A 47 55.34 3.66 -3.76
CA THR A 47 55.39 5.10 -3.45
C THR A 47 54.04 5.57 -2.88
N HIS A 48 54.03 5.79 -1.57
CA HIS A 48 52.99 6.40 -0.76
C HIS A 48 52.65 7.86 -1.18
N ILE A 49 51.37 8.24 -1.08
CA ILE A 49 50.78 9.44 -0.42
C ILE A 49 49.45 9.86 -1.12
N GLY A 50 48.33 9.81 -0.36
CA GLY A 50 47.29 10.84 -0.40
C GLY A 50 45.83 10.43 -0.68
N GLU A 51 45.03 10.37 0.40
CA GLU A 51 43.59 10.69 0.51
C GLU A 51 42.59 9.83 -0.31
N GLU A 52 41.97 8.81 0.29
CA GLU A 52 40.77 8.88 1.16
C GLU A 52 39.51 9.38 0.43
N ASP A 53 38.54 8.46 0.36
CA ASP A 53 37.09 8.65 0.24
C ASP A 53 36.55 9.33 -1.03
N ASN A 54 36.23 8.49 -2.02
CA ASN A 54 35.09 8.75 -2.87
C ASN A 54 33.86 8.10 -2.23
N PRO A 55 33.03 8.82 -1.43
CA PRO A 55 31.73 8.29 -1.11
C PRO A 55 30.94 8.36 -2.41
N MET A 56 30.71 7.19 -3.00
CA MET A 56 29.61 6.98 -3.92
C MET A 56 28.34 7.26 -3.11
N GLN A 57 28.01 8.55 -3.03
CA GLN A 57 26.77 9.08 -2.52
C GLN A 57 25.69 8.58 -3.49
N ASP A 58 25.19 7.38 -3.22
CA ASP A 58 23.82 7.00 -3.55
C ASP A 58 22.90 7.87 -2.68
N GLU A 59 22.94 9.17 -2.95
CA GLU A 59 21.88 10.09 -2.58
C GLU A 59 20.68 9.58 -3.37
N SER A 60 19.91 8.74 -2.70
CA SER A 60 18.56 8.41 -3.12
C SER A 60 17.84 9.74 -3.30
N GLU A 61 17.83 10.22 -4.54
CA GLU A 61 17.33 11.49 -5.02
C GLU A 61 15.79 11.49 -4.98
N PHE A 62 15.21 11.08 -3.85
CA PHE A 62 13.86 11.47 -3.48
C PHE A 62 13.94 12.89 -2.92
N GLY A 63 14.32 13.82 -3.80
CA GLY A 63 14.40 15.23 -3.48
C GLY A 63 13.10 15.69 -2.86
N LEU A 64 13.21 16.32 -1.69
CA LEU A 64 12.12 17.10 -1.11
C LEU A 64 11.51 17.93 -2.25
N LEU A 65 10.21 17.76 -2.51
CA LEU A 65 9.51 18.61 -3.46
C LEU A 65 9.83 20.06 -3.06
N SER A 66 10.40 20.82 -3.99
CA SER A 66 10.79 22.21 -3.74
C SER A 66 9.82 23.15 -4.44
N GLY A 67 9.46 24.23 -3.77
CA GLY A 67 8.56 25.26 -4.31
C GLY A 67 7.09 24.79 -4.42
N PRO A 68 6.35 25.16 -5.48
CA PRO A 68 4.90 24.96 -5.59
C PRO A 68 4.42 23.51 -5.47
N TRP A 69 5.26 22.53 -5.80
CA TRP A 69 4.92 21.11 -5.69
C TRP A 69 4.83 20.65 -4.23
N LEU A 70 5.62 21.25 -3.33
CA LEU A 70 5.52 20.97 -1.90
C LEU A 70 4.15 21.41 -1.39
N GLU A 71 3.79 22.66 -1.66
CA GLU A 71 2.50 23.25 -1.27
C GLU A 71 1.33 22.42 -1.80
N LEU A 72 1.40 22.02 -3.07
CA LEU A 72 0.39 21.15 -3.67
C LEU A 72 0.30 19.80 -2.96
N SER A 73 1.43 19.16 -2.66
CA SER A 73 1.45 17.86 -2.00
C SER A 73 0.93 17.91 -0.56
N GLU A 74 1.26 18.97 0.18
CA GLU A 74 0.76 19.21 1.52
C GLU A 74 -0.75 19.51 1.49
N ALA A 75 -1.21 20.35 0.56
CA ALA A 75 -2.62 20.65 0.37
C ALA A 75 -3.44 19.41 -0.03
N LEU A 76 -2.91 18.56 -0.92
CA LEU A 76 -3.52 17.28 -1.29
C LEU A 76 -3.60 16.33 -0.10
N PHE A 77 -2.57 16.28 0.74
CA PHE A 77 -2.61 15.48 1.97
C PHE A 77 -3.65 16.00 2.94
N GLN A 78 -3.70 17.31 3.17
CA GLN A 78 -4.72 17.94 4.00
C GLN A 78 -6.13 17.63 3.47
N LEU A 79 -6.37 17.80 2.17
CA LEU A 79 -7.64 17.46 1.52
C LEU A 79 -8.01 15.99 1.71
N SER A 80 -7.06 15.09 1.49
CA SER A 80 -7.25 13.66 1.71
C SER A 80 -7.65 13.39 3.16
N MET A 81 -6.97 14.00 4.13
CA MET A 81 -7.30 13.85 5.54
C MET A 81 -8.64 14.48 5.91
N MET A 82 -9.09 15.56 5.26
CA MET A 82 -10.44 16.09 5.46
C MET A 82 -11.52 15.07 5.10
N PHE A 83 -11.32 14.30 4.03
CA PHE A 83 -12.26 13.22 3.68
C PHE A 83 -12.26 12.08 4.72
N TRP A 84 -11.09 11.69 5.22
CA TRP A 84 -10.97 10.60 6.19
C TRP A 84 -11.40 10.98 7.62
N THR A 85 -11.24 12.25 7.98
CA THR A 85 -11.63 12.80 9.30
C THR A 85 -13.02 13.43 9.32
N TYR A 86 -13.76 13.33 8.19
CA TYR A 86 -15.15 13.74 8.11
C TYR A 86 -15.97 13.11 9.25
N ARG A 87 -16.76 13.94 9.92
CA ARG A 87 -17.70 13.51 10.97
C ARG A 87 -18.96 14.33 10.84
N ASP A 88 -20.08 13.64 10.77
CA ASP A 88 -21.38 14.26 10.81
C ASP A 88 -21.91 14.32 12.26
N PRO A 89 -22.40 15.48 12.74
CA PRO A 89 -22.95 15.59 14.09
C PRO A 89 -24.16 14.71 14.36
N ALA A 90 -24.96 14.37 13.33
CA ALA A 90 -26.09 13.46 13.46
C ALA A 90 -25.69 11.98 13.31
N GLY A 91 -24.41 11.71 13.01
CA GLY A 91 -23.91 10.37 12.76
C GLY A 91 -24.25 9.82 11.38
N ASP A 92 -24.78 10.65 10.48
CA ASP A 92 -25.10 10.24 9.11
C ASP A 92 -23.85 10.29 8.22
N MET A 93 -23.45 9.14 7.69
CA MET A 93 -22.30 9.01 6.80
C MET A 93 -22.66 9.15 5.31
N SER A 94 -23.92 9.46 4.97
CA SER A 94 -24.39 9.61 3.59
C SER A 94 -23.61 10.67 2.79
N SER A 95 -23.18 11.74 3.47
CA SER A 95 -22.42 12.84 2.88
C SER A 95 -20.91 12.59 2.83
N SER A 96 -20.43 11.46 3.36
CA SER A 96 -19.02 11.11 3.34
C SER A 96 -18.58 10.70 1.94
N THR A 97 -17.60 11.42 1.39
CA THR A 97 -17.00 11.13 0.08
C THR A 97 -16.39 9.73 0.02
N ILE A 98 -15.75 9.26 1.11
CA ILE A 98 -15.12 7.93 1.16
C ILE A 98 -16.19 6.83 1.12
N ILE A 99 -17.31 7.02 1.82
CA ILE A 99 -18.41 6.05 1.81
C ILE A 99 -19.10 6.01 0.46
N TYR A 100 -19.36 7.18 -0.14
CA TYR A 100 -19.90 7.26 -1.48
C TYR A 100 -18.99 6.58 -2.52
N TYR A 101 -17.68 6.88 -2.47
CA TYR A 101 -16.68 6.24 -3.32
C TYR A 101 -16.66 4.71 -3.14
N THR A 102 -16.75 4.23 -1.90
CA THR A 102 -16.80 2.79 -1.60
C THR A 102 -18.05 2.13 -2.17
N ALA A 103 -19.21 2.79 -2.09
CA ALA A 103 -20.45 2.30 -2.68
C ALA A 103 -20.32 2.19 -4.22
N VAL A 104 -19.73 3.19 -4.86
CA VAL A 104 -19.48 3.17 -6.32
C VAL A 104 -18.50 2.07 -6.71
N MET A 105 -17.44 1.84 -5.92
CA MET A 105 -16.51 0.73 -6.14
C MET A 105 -17.19 -0.64 -6.05
N GLY A 106 -18.28 -0.77 -5.29
CA GLY A 106 -19.06 -2.00 -5.19
C GLY A 106 -19.88 -2.33 -6.43
N ILE A 107 -20.01 -1.41 -7.39
CA ILE A 107 -20.83 -1.57 -8.60
C ILE A 107 -19.94 -1.94 -9.79
N GLN A 108 -20.29 -3.02 -10.48
CA GLN A 108 -19.61 -3.46 -11.69
C GLN A 108 -20.03 -2.60 -12.89
N ARG A 109 -19.07 -1.85 -13.47
CA ARG A 109 -19.35 -0.88 -14.56
C ARG A 109 -20.02 -1.48 -15.82
N ARG A 110 -19.75 -2.74 -16.15
CA ARG A 110 -20.23 -3.36 -17.40
C ARG A 110 -21.64 -3.94 -17.30
N SER A 111 -21.99 -4.49 -16.15
CA SER A 111 -23.27 -5.17 -15.91
C SER A 111 -24.24 -4.33 -15.08
N MET A 112 -23.79 -3.22 -14.49
CA MET A 112 -24.53 -2.44 -13.48
C MET A 112 -25.04 -3.30 -12.31
N SER A 113 -24.44 -4.47 -12.10
CA SER A 113 -24.71 -5.35 -10.97
C SER A 113 -23.71 -5.09 -9.85
N TYR A 114 -24.07 -5.43 -8.61
CA TYR A 114 -23.12 -5.41 -7.50
C TYR A 114 -22.07 -6.51 -7.69
N HIS A 115 -20.83 -6.22 -7.27
CA HIS A 115 -19.81 -7.27 -7.13
C HIS A 115 -20.26 -8.29 -6.09
N SER A 116 -20.05 -9.59 -6.37
CA SER A 116 -20.11 -10.62 -5.32
C SER A 116 -19.17 -10.22 -4.18
N ALA A 117 -19.55 -10.54 -2.93
CA ALA A 117 -18.78 -10.20 -1.74
C ALA A 117 -17.32 -10.67 -1.82
N HIS A 118 -17.07 -11.78 -2.52
CA HIS A 118 -15.72 -12.29 -2.78
C HIS A 118 -14.87 -11.32 -3.62
N ASN A 119 -15.45 -10.72 -4.66
CA ASN A 119 -14.73 -9.88 -5.62
C ASN A 119 -14.62 -8.41 -5.18
N SER A 120 -15.46 -7.95 -4.24
CA SER A 120 -15.38 -6.60 -3.68
C SER A 120 -14.37 -6.48 -2.52
N THR A 121 -14.04 -7.61 -1.86
CA THR A 121 -13.19 -7.65 -0.66
C THR A 121 -11.76 -7.12 -0.90
N PRO A 122 -11.06 -7.44 -2.00
CA PRO A 122 -9.71 -6.92 -2.25
C PRO A 122 -9.67 -5.39 -2.38
N GLY A 123 -10.61 -4.80 -3.12
CA GLY A 123 -10.70 -3.34 -3.30
C GLY A 123 -10.99 -2.60 -2.00
N LEU A 124 -11.92 -3.11 -1.20
CA LEU A 124 -12.20 -2.58 0.14
C LEU A 124 -10.99 -2.69 1.06
N ALA A 125 -10.28 -3.83 1.03
CA ALA A 125 -9.07 -4.02 1.83
C ALA A 125 -7.95 -3.05 1.43
N ALA A 126 -7.75 -2.80 0.14
CA ALA A 126 -6.79 -1.82 -0.36
C ALA A 126 -7.14 -0.40 0.10
N LEU A 127 -8.41 0.00 0.00
CA LEU A 127 -8.88 1.31 0.47
C LEU A 127 -8.65 1.49 1.98
N MET A 128 -8.97 0.48 2.79
CA MET A 128 -8.70 0.51 4.22
C MET A 128 -7.21 0.57 4.53
N TRP A 129 -6.36 -0.10 3.75
CA TRP A 129 -4.92 -0.06 3.91
C TRP A 129 -4.35 1.34 3.62
N ILE A 130 -4.80 1.98 2.53
CA ILE A 130 -4.45 3.38 2.20
C ILE A 130 -4.89 4.32 3.32
N GLY A 131 -6.12 4.16 3.82
CA GLY A 131 -6.62 4.96 4.94
C GLY A 131 -5.73 4.84 6.18
N ARG A 132 -5.29 3.63 6.54
CA ARG A 132 -4.36 3.41 7.66
C ARG A 132 -3.01 4.09 7.43
N ALA A 133 -2.47 4.02 6.22
CA ALA A 133 -1.21 4.68 5.89
C ALA A 133 -1.32 6.21 6.02
N LEU A 134 -2.43 6.80 5.56
CA LEU A 134 -2.71 8.23 5.70
C LEU A 134 -2.87 8.63 7.17
N PHE A 135 -3.60 7.84 7.97
CA PHE A 135 -3.76 8.10 9.41
C PHE A 135 -2.45 7.97 10.17
N LEU A 136 -1.53 7.09 9.74
CA LEU A 136 -0.21 6.97 10.36
C LEU A 136 0.62 8.24 10.12
N GLU A 137 0.66 8.72 8.88
CA GLU A 137 1.31 10.01 8.53
C GLU A 137 0.64 11.19 9.26
N TYR A 138 -0.69 11.17 9.42
CA TYR A 138 -1.43 12.19 10.15
C TYR A 138 -1.14 12.18 11.66
N ALA A 139 -1.01 10.99 12.24
CA ALA A 139 -0.72 10.82 13.66
C ALA A 139 0.72 11.25 13.99
N LEU A 140 1.68 10.81 13.16
CA LEU A 140 3.10 11.01 13.35
C LEU A 140 3.78 11.44 12.03
N PRO A 141 3.63 12.72 11.63
CA PRO A 141 4.32 13.28 10.48
C PRO A 141 5.83 13.11 10.60
N LEU A 142 6.49 12.57 9.58
CA LEU A 142 7.96 12.50 9.59
C LEU A 142 8.55 13.91 9.54
N TYR A 143 7.99 14.75 8.67
CA TYR A 143 8.37 16.14 8.49
C TYR A 143 7.25 17.07 8.95
N ARG A 144 7.61 18.31 9.30
CA ARG A 144 6.65 19.35 9.61
C ARG A 144 5.98 19.82 8.32
N TYR A 145 4.65 19.91 8.31
CA TYR A 145 3.91 20.52 7.21
C TYR A 145 3.86 22.04 7.45
N SER A 146 4.71 22.78 6.74
CA SER A 146 4.94 24.21 6.98
C SER A 146 4.16 25.11 6.02
N THR A 147 3.68 24.59 4.89
CA THR A 147 2.96 25.39 3.89
C THR A 147 1.47 25.51 4.19
N LEU A 148 0.96 24.65 5.07
CA LEU A 148 -0.45 24.66 5.51
C LEU A 148 -0.76 25.87 6.39
N ALA A 149 -1.99 26.40 6.25
CA ALA A 149 -2.50 27.48 7.11
C ALA A 149 -2.51 27.11 8.60
N TYR A 150 -2.72 25.82 8.91
CA TYR A 150 -2.52 25.27 10.25
C TYR A 150 -1.33 24.30 10.21
N HIS A 151 -0.20 24.72 10.77
CA HIS A 151 1.03 23.92 10.76
C HIS A 151 0.84 22.59 11.49
N TRP A 152 1.26 21.49 10.84
CA TRP A 152 1.30 20.19 11.51
C TRP A 152 2.72 19.91 11.98
N PRO A 153 2.92 19.69 13.29
CA PRO A 153 4.25 19.47 13.84
C PRO A 153 4.83 18.11 13.40
N SER A 154 6.16 18.03 13.32
CA SER A 154 6.84 16.75 13.11
C SER A 154 6.69 15.84 14.33
N ARG A 155 6.86 14.54 14.14
CA ARG A 155 6.68 13.52 15.19
C ARG A 155 7.53 13.75 16.43
N ASP A 156 8.69 14.39 16.27
CA ASP A 156 9.66 14.64 17.34
C ASP A 156 9.21 15.77 18.29
N GLN A 157 8.19 16.55 17.89
CA GLN A 157 7.63 17.64 18.70
C GLN A 157 6.51 17.17 19.63
N TYR A 158 6.02 15.94 19.47
CA TYR A 158 5.04 15.37 20.40
C TYR A 158 5.74 14.81 21.64
N SER A 159 5.18 15.09 22.82
CA SER A 159 5.69 14.57 24.09
C SER A 159 5.72 13.05 24.16
N SER A 160 4.72 12.39 23.58
CA SER A 160 4.60 10.93 23.52
C SER A 160 3.97 10.52 22.19
N GLN A 161 4.79 9.94 21.30
CA GLN A 161 4.33 9.42 20.01
C GLN A 161 3.31 8.28 20.15
N PRO A 162 3.48 7.31 21.09
CA PRO A 162 2.48 6.26 21.30
C PRO A 162 1.13 6.79 21.77
N GLU A 163 1.11 7.75 22.71
CA GLU A 163 -0.14 8.35 23.18
C GLU A 163 -0.86 9.11 22.06
N ARG A 164 -0.09 9.83 21.22
CA ARG A 164 -0.64 10.53 20.06
C ARG A 164 -1.28 9.55 19.08
N LEU A 165 -0.59 8.46 18.76
CA LEU A 165 -1.10 7.42 17.87
C LEU A 165 -2.37 6.78 18.43
N GLU A 166 -2.37 6.45 19.73
CA GLU A 166 -3.53 5.86 20.40
C GLU A 166 -4.74 6.81 20.40
N ALA A 167 -4.52 8.11 20.65
CA ALA A 167 -5.59 9.11 20.59
C ALA A 167 -6.22 9.20 19.20
N ILE A 168 -5.40 9.19 18.13
CA ILE A 168 -5.90 9.17 16.75
C ILE A 168 -6.63 7.86 16.45
N ARG A 169 -6.10 6.73 16.90
CA ARG A 169 -6.71 5.41 16.70
C ARG A 169 -8.09 5.34 17.33
N GLN A 170 -8.23 5.72 18.59
CA GLN A 170 -9.51 5.73 19.30
C GLN A 170 -10.52 6.67 18.64
N LYS A 171 -10.04 7.83 18.17
CA LYS A 171 -10.91 8.85 17.58
C LYS A 171 -11.44 8.48 16.20
N TYR A 172 -10.62 7.87 15.34
CA TYR A 172 -10.99 7.68 13.93
C TYR A 172 -10.95 6.25 13.41
N LEU A 173 -10.10 5.38 13.96
CA LEU A 173 -9.84 4.04 13.39
C LEU A 173 -10.58 2.91 14.12
N MET A 174 -11.34 3.22 15.16
CA MET A 174 -12.12 2.24 15.90
C MET A 174 -13.46 1.94 15.24
N ARG A 175 -14.04 0.78 15.60
CA ARG A 175 -15.41 0.46 15.22
C ARG A 175 -16.37 1.38 16.00
N GLY A 176 -17.40 1.90 15.34
CA GLY A 176 -18.44 2.72 15.97
C GLY A 176 -18.06 4.17 16.30
N CYS A 177 -16.95 4.71 15.78
CA CYS A 177 -16.57 6.11 16.02
C CYS A 177 -17.30 7.15 15.14
N TYR A 178 -18.32 6.74 14.38
CA TYR A 178 -19.05 7.58 13.40
C TYR A 178 -18.07 8.36 12.51
N THR A 179 -17.15 7.61 11.90
CA THR A 179 -16.18 8.12 10.93
C THR A 179 -16.22 7.23 9.69
N PRO A 180 -15.70 7.71 8.54
CA PRO A 180 -15.62 6.90 7.34
C PRO A 180 -14.92 5.56 7.58
N PHE A 181 -13.82 5.56 8.34
CA PHE A 181 -13.07 4.34 8.61
C PHE A 181 -13.88 3.35 9.48
N GLY A 182 -14.64 3.86 10.46
CA GLY A 182 -15.53 3.05 11.29
C GLY A 182 -16.60 2.32 10.45
N GLU A 183 -17.22 3.02 9.51
CA GLU A 183 -18.19 2.42 8.57
C GLU A 183 -17.55 1.37 7.65
N LEU A 184 -16.32 1.60 7.17
CA LEU A 184 -15.61 0.60 6.37
C LEU A 184 -15.33 -0.69 7.16
N ILE A 185 -15.09 -0.59 8.48
CA ILE A 185 -14.94 -1.77 9.35
C ILE A 185 -16.25 -2.55 9.43
N GLU A 186 -17.38 -1.86 9.60
CA GLU A 186 -18.71 -2.48 9.62
C GLU A 186 -19.04 -3.17 8.30
N LEU A 187 -18.81 -2.46 7.19
CA LEU A 187 -19.04 -2.98 5.85
C LEU A 187 -18.19 -4.24 5.59
N LYS A 188 -16.92 -4.23 6.00
CA LYS A 188 -16.05 -5.41 5.89
C LYS A 188 -16.54 -6.57 6.74
N ALA A 189 -17.00 -6.30 7.97
CA ALA A 189 -17.55 -7.33 8.85
C ALA A 189 -18.80 -7.97 8.25
N PHE A 190 -19.69 -7.14 7.69
CA PHE A 190 -20.90 -7.58 7.00
C PHE A 190 -20.59 -8.41 5.74
N ALA A 191 -19.68 -7.95 4.88
CA ALA A 191 -19.25 -8.71 3.71
C ALA A 191 -18.69 -10.09 4.09
N LYS A 192 -17.89 -10.15 5.16
CA LYS A 192 -17.35 -11.41 5.68
C LYS A 192 -18.44 -12.33 6.23
N SER A 193 -19.52 -11.80 6.82
CA SER A 193 -20.65 -12.65 7.23
C SER A 193 -21.40 -13.25 6.05
N ILE A 194 -21.54 -12.53 4.93
CA ILE A 194 -22.15 -13.06 3.71
C ILE A 194 -21.29 -14.17 3.11
N VAL A 195 -19.99 -13.95 2.96
CA VAL A 195 -19.06 -14.97 2.43
C VAL A 195 -19.08 -16.26 3.26
N ARG A 196 -19.30 -16.16 4.57
CA ARG A 196 -19.44 -17.33 5.45
C ARG A 196 -20.77 -18.05 5.31
N GLN A 197 -21.82 -17.37 4.88
CA GLN A 197 -23.16 -17.95 4.69
C GLN A 197 -23.34 -18.57 3.31
N GLU A 198 -22.66 -18.04 2.29
CA GLU A 198 -22.82 -18.51 0.91
C GLU A 198 -22.03 -19.79 0.58
N ASP A 199 -21.22 -20.30 1.54
CA ASP A 199 -20.18 -21.32 1.33
C ASP A 199 -19.20 -20.96 0.20
N MET A 200 -17.96 -21.42 0.31
CA MET A 200 -16.97 -21.17 -0.75
C MET A 200 -17.50 -21.81 -2.04
N PRO A 201 -17.60 -21.12 -3.19
CA PRO A 201 -17.94 -21.80 -4.43
C PRO A 201 -16.85 -22.85 -4.66
N GLY A 202 -17.19 -24.11 -4.40
CA GLY A 202 -16.31 -25.23 -4.64
C GLY A 202 -15.88 -25.15 -6.09
N ASN A 203 -14.58 -25.21 -6.33
CA ASN A 203 -14.04 -25.15 -7.67
C ASN A 203 -14.36 -26.51 -8.34
N LEU A 204 -15.55 -26.62 -8.93
CA LEU A 204 -16.00 -27.83 -9.60
C LEU A 204 -15.30 -27.91 -10.96
N SER A 205 -14.14 -28.56 -11.00
CA SER A 205 -13.56 -28.99 -12.26
C SER A 205 -14.18 -30.32 -12.67
N TRP A 206 -14.64 -30.39 -13.92
CA TRP A 206 -14.98 -31.65 -14.56
C TRP A 206 -13.68 -32.33 -14.97
N ALA A 207 -13.46 -33.54 -14.50
CA ALA A 207 -12.39 -34.36 -15.03
C ALA A 207 -12.76 -34.80 -16.47
N PRO A 208 -11.79 -34.95 -17.39
CA PRO A 208 -12.06 -35.31 -18.80
C PRO A 208 -12.84 -36.63 -18.98
N ASP A 209 -12.83 -37.48 -17.96
CA ASP A 209 -13.49 -38.76 -17.80
C ASP A 209 -14.92 -38.66 -17.23
N GLY A 210 -15.45 -37.44 -17.04
CA GLY A 210 -16.83 -37.22 -16.59
C GLY A 210 -17.04 -37.39 -15.07
N GLY A 211 -15.97 -37.61 -14.31
CA GLY A 211 -15.99 -37.56 -12.85
C GLY A 211 -15.87 -36.13 -12.33
N SER A 212 -16.61 -35.80 -11.26
CA SER A 212 -16.37 -34.57 -10.50
C SER A 212 -15.28 -34.84 -9.44
N THR A 213 -14.15 -34.15 -9.52
CA THR A 213 -13.11 -34.19 -8.47
C THR A 213 -13.29 -33.00 -7.53
N TYR A 214 -13.36 -33.28 -6.23
CA TYR A 214 -13.44 -32.24 -5.19
C TYR A 214 -12.02 -31.69 -4.92
N HIS A 215 -11.88 -30.37 -4.95
CA HIS A 215 -10.68 -29.64 -4.51
C HIS A 215 -11.03 -28.69 -3.36
#